data_AF-A0A954SJF0-F1
#
_entry.id   AF-A0A954SJF0-F1
#
_cell.length_a   1.000
_cell.length_b   1.000
_cell.length_c   1.000
_cell.angle_alpha   90.00
_cell.angle_beta   90.00
_cell.angle_gamma   90.00
#
_symmetry.space_group_name_H-M   'P 1'
#
loop_
_entity.id
_entity.type
_entity.pdbx_description
1 polymer ?
#
loop_
_entity_poly.entity_id
_entity_poly.type
_entity_poly.pdbx_seq_one_letter_code
_entity_poly.pdbx_strand_id
1 'polypeptide(L)'
;TVGRMPSVAIPVRGASVSRLHAVIAGDGRRWMLTDHSSNGTMVNDRLISRHSLQHGDRIRFSDVSEFEFTLGDLAGSSTLTHVHQTEKLGHQDDSVPAWSSSAGPLIIGTSKLTSALRIHITKAAQSSRPVVIRGERGTGKRLVAASIHAQSELRAAHCRVLKCSSLTGPEIEKLLAAPEPETIVLDEILDLSAEGQTALLEALQTTSRSSTEQSRRFISTMSRSPEDAIDSGEFLADLFNRLAIVQILIDPLRDRLTEVPELATYFARTACQWAGGHVLSISESAARVLQEYDWPRNVTELRNVVERAVLFCDGSELEQKHLMAGFSASRQGSEPFEGLSLEDVERHHIQATLDSMHWVKLHVADVLGIERSTLDRKIKKYELRRPDSLLRGDDEDAE
;
A
#
# COMPACT_ATOMS: atom_id res chain seq x y z
N THR A 1 26.43 8.52 11.10
CA THR A 1 25.97 7.11 11.02
C THR A 1 24.62 7.09 10.35
N VAL A 2 24.35 6.04 9.56
CA VAL A 2 23.13 5.89 8.74
C VAL A 2 22.46 4.57 9.12
N GLY A 3 21.14 4.54 9.27
CA GLY A 3 20.41 3.30 9.58
C GLY A 3 18.98 3.50 10.05
N ARG A 4 18.32 2.40 10.46
CA ARG A 4 16.92 2.41 10.91
C ARG A 4 16.74 2.83 12.38
N MET A 5 17.80 2.81 13.19
CA MET A 5 17.71 3.22 14.60
C MET A 5 17.50 4.74 14.73
N PRO A 6 16.59 5.21 15.61
CA PRO A 6 16.41 6.65 15.84
C PRO A 6 17.66 7.37 16.37
N SER A 7 18.64 6.63 16.91
CA SER A 7 19.89 7.15 17.46
C SER A 7 20.98 7.42 16.41
N VAL A 8 20.75 7.10 15.13
CA VAL A 8 21.71 7.40 14.05
C VAL A 8 21.54 8.82 13.54
N ALA A 9 22.63 9.42 13.06
CA ALA A 9 22.62 10.80 12.57
C ALA A 9 21.76 11.00 11.31
N ILE A 10 21.65 9.98 10.46
CA ILE A 10 20.82 10.00 9.24
C ILE A 10 19.86 8.80 9.31
N PRO A 11 18.63 9.00 9.81
CA PRO A 11 17.64 7.93 9.88
C PRO A 11 17.07 7.62 8.50
N VAL A 12 17.12 6.35 8.09
CA VAL A 12 16.57 5.89 6.80
C VAL A 12 15.45 4.88 7.07
N ARG A 13 14.27 5.13 6.48
CA ARG A 13 13.08 4.29 6.65
C ARG A 13 13.02 3.24 5.53
N GLY A 14 13.06 1.97 5.91
CA GLY A 14 12.91 0.84 5.00
C GLY A 14 13.12 -0.48 5.73
N ALA A 15 12.30 -1.49 5.44
CA ALA A 15 12.42 -2.82 6.07
C ALA A 15 13.74 -3.52 5.69
N SER A 16 14.29 -3.20 4.52
CA SER A 16 15.57 -3.65 3.99
C SER A 16 16.79 -2.92 4.60
N VAL A 17 16.59 -1.90 5.44
CA VAL A 17 17.68 -1.11 6.05
C VAL A 17 18.04 -1.65 7.43
N SER A 18 19.29 -2.11 7.59
CA SER A 18 19.84 -2.51 8.90
C SER A 18 19.78 -1.39 9.95
N ARG A 19 19.74 -1.79 11.24
CA ARG A 19 19.67 -0.88 12.40
C ARG A 19 20.79 0.18 12.37
N LEU A 20 22.01 -0.25 12.12
CA LEU A 20 23.15 0.55 11.67
C LEU A 20 23.53 0.01 10.29
N HIS A 21 23.25 0.77 9.24
CA HIS A 21 23.43 0.33 7.86
C HIS A 21 24.78 0.75 7.30
N ALA A 22 25.18 2.00 7.51
CA ALA A 22 26.45 2.50 7.01
C ALA A 22 27.03 3.59 7.93
N VAL A 23 28.34 3.77 7.84
CA VAL A 23 29.05 4.83 8.54
C VAL A 23 29.72 5.73 7.51
N ILE A 24 29.34 7.01 7.53
CA ILE A 24 30.03 8.07 6.80
C ILE A 24 30.95 8.79 7.78
N ALA A 25 32.23 8.82 7.48
CA ALA A 25 33.24 9.54 8.25
C ALA A 25 34.10 10.38 7.31
N GLY A 26 34.47 11.59 7.71
CA GLY A 26 35.34 12.44 6.92
C GLY A 26 36.12 13.44 7.76
N ASP A 27 37.25 13.89 7.22
CA ASP A 27 38.15 14.89 7.82
C ASP A 27 37.94 16.30 7.22
N GLY A 28 36.81 16.49 6.53
CA GLY A 28 36.50 17.69 5.75
C GLY A 28 37.08 17.68 4.33
N ARG A 29 38.18 16.96 4.04
CA ARG A 29 38.75 16.90 2.68
C ARG A 29 38.41 15.60 1.97
N ARG A 30 38.27 14.51 2.72
CA ARG A 30 37.88 13.20 2.21
C ARG A 30 36.76 12.64 3.06
N TRP A 31 35.76 12.10 2.38
CA TRP A 31 34.61 11.44 2.99
C TRP A 31 34.64 9.97 2.58
N MET A 32 34.41 9.10 3.55
CA MET A 32 34.45 7.66 3.39
C MET A 32 33.13 7.07 3.86
N LEU A 33 32.49 6.31 2.98
CA LEU A 33 31.33 5.48 3.28
C LEU A 33 31.81 4.05 3.52
N THR A 34 31.44 3.49 4.66
CA THR A 34 31.69 2.08 4.99
C THR A 34 30.34 1.40 5.22
N ASP A 35 30.10 0.30 4.51
CA ASP A 35 28.91 -0.53 4.67
C ASP A 35 29.05 -1.43 5.91
N HIS A 36 27.99 -1.47 6.71
CA HIS A 36 27.86 -2.35 7.89
C HIS A 36 26.54 -3.12 7.87
N SER A 37 25.86 -3.12 6.72
CA SER A 37 24.54 -3.69 6.56
C SER A 37 24.57 -5.18 6.23
N SER A 38 23.41 -5.82 6.35
CA SER A 38 23.22 -7.22 5.94
C SER A 38 22.88 -7.34 4.45
N ASN A 39 22.41 -6.25 3.83
CA ASN A 39 21.84 -6.23 2.48
C ASN A 39 22.70 -5.45 1.48
N GLY A 40 23.82 -4.88 1.93
CA GLY A 40 24.79 -4.15 1.14
C GLY A 40 24.39 -2.70 0.85
N THR A 41 25.39 -1.83 0.79
CA THR A 41 25.25 -0.44 0.35
C THR A 41 25.66 -0.32 -1.12
N MET A 42 24.92 0.46 -1.92
CA MET A 42 25.27 0.74 -3.31
C MET A 42 25.68 2.20 -3.50
N VAL A 43 26.71 2.45 -4.31
CA VAL A 43 27.09 3.78 -4.80
C VAL A 43 27.21 3.75 -6.32
N ASN A 44 26.50 4.64 -7.02
CA ASN A 44 26.44 4.71 -8.48
C ASN A 44 26.18 3.33 -9.13
N ASP A 45 25.15 2.64 -8.63
CA ASP A 45 24.73 1.29 -9.05
C ASP A 45 25.74 0.16 -8.79
N ARG A 46 26.76 0.38 -7.95
CA ARG A 46 27.73 -0.65 -7.56
C ARG A 46 27.68 -0.96 -6.08
N LEU A 47 27.67 -2.23 -5.72
CA LEU A 47 27.77 -2.68 -4.33
C LEU A 47 29.17 -2.33 -3.79
N ILE A 48 29.22 -1.73 -2.61
CA ILE A 48 30.48 -1.34 -1.96
C ILE A 48 30.56 -1.92 -0.56
N SER A 49 31.76 -2.31 -0.15
CA SER A 49 32.09 -2.48 1.26
C SER A 49 32.66 -1.19 1.85
N ARG A 50 33.42 -0.44 1.04
CA ARG A 50 33.99 0.86 1.38
C ARG A 50 34.17 1.71 0.14
N HIS A 51 33.79 2.99 0.18
CA HIS A 51 33.85 3.91 -0.96
C HIS A 51 34.22 5.33 -0.54
N SER A 52 35.13 5.95 -1.29
CA SER A 52 35.48 7.36 -1.09
C SER A 52 34.46 8.25 -1.80
N LEU A 53 33.63 8.96 -1.02
CA LEU A 53 32.53 9.77 -1.54
C LEU A 53 33.03 11.03 -2.25
N GLN A 54 32.45 11.29 -3.41
CA GLN A 54 32.64 12.49 -4.22
C GLN A 54 31.31 13.23 -4.42
N HIS A 55 31.38 14.55 -4.61
CA HIS A 55 30.20 15.36 -4.91
C HIS A 55 29.45 14.77 -6.12
N GLY A 56 28.14 14.55 -5.98
CA GLY A 56 27.27 13.93 -6.98
C GLY A 56 27.13 12.41 -6.87
N ASP A 57 27.83 11.74 -5.94
CA ASP A 57 27.69 10.29 -5.74
C ASP A 57 26.26 9.94 -5.28
N ARG A 58 25.62 9.00 -6.00
CA ARG A 58 24.30 8.48 -5.65
C ARG A 58 24.42 7.22 -4.81
N ILE A 59 23.90 7.26 -3.60
CA ILE A 59 24.00 6.20 -2.59
C ILE A 59 22.62 5.58 -2.40
N ARG A 60 22.51 4.25 -2.41
CA ARG A 60 21.31 3.52 -2.00
C ARG A 60 21.60 2.61 -0.83
N PHE A 61 20.77 2.74 0.20
CA PHE A 61 20.73 1.85 1.37
C PHE A 61 19.52 0.90 1.32
N SER A 62 18.58 1.14 0.41
CA SER A 62 17.41 0.30 0.17
C SER A 62 16.97 0.42 -1.29
N ASP A 63 16.12 -0.52 -1.70
CA ASP A 63 15.38 -0.53 -2.95
C ASP A 63 14.46 0.69 -3.14
N VAL A 64 14.10 1.36 -2.05
CA VAL A 64 13.14 2.46 -2.05
C VAL A 64 13.76 3.84 -1.81
N SER A 65 15.04 3.93 -1.44
CA SER A 65 15.69 5.21 -1.09
C SER A 65 17.01 5.41 -1.84
N GLU A 66 17.13 6.52 -2.57
CA GLU A 66 18.35 7.00 -3.20
C GLU A 66 18.73 8.36 -2.61
N PHE A 67 20.01 8.53 -2.31
CA PHE A 67 20.59 9.71 -1.67
C PHE A 67 21.67 10.28 -2.58
N GLU A 68 21.74 11.60 -2.73
CA GLU A 68 22.86 12.24 -3.43
C GLU A 68 23.82 12.89 -2.44
N PHE A 69 25.11 12.62 -2.59
CA PHE A 69 26.15 13.23 -1.76
C PHE A 69 26.57 14.58 -2.33
N THR A 70 26.26 15.68 -1.63
CA THR A 70 26.65 17.03 -2.03
C THR A 70 27.59 17.66 -1.02
N LEU A 71 28.71 18.20 -1.50
CA LEU A 71 29.57 19.12 -0.74
C LEU A 71 29.09 20.56 -0.97
N GLY A 72 28.74 21.29 0.09
CA GLY A 72 28.38 22.72 0.05
C GLY A 72 29.55 23.62 0.40
N ASP A 73 29.70 24.74 -0.32
CA ASP A 73 30.69 25.78 -0.03
C ASP A 73 30.17 26.75 1.04
N LEU A 74 30.60 26.54 2.28
CA LEU A 74 30.55 27.54 3.34
C LEU A 74 31.98 27.79 3.82
N ALA A 75 32.55 28.91 3.36
CA ALA A 75 33.68 29.63 3.93
C ALA A 75 34.64 28.82 4.83
N GLY A 76 35.39 27.88 4.24
CA GLY A 76 36.59 27.29 4.87
C GLY A 76 36.38 26.14 5.86
N SER A 77 35.16 25.61 6.03
CA SER A 77 34.92 24.36 6.76
C SER A 77 33.90 23.50 6.03
N SER A 78 34.38 22.42 5.42
CA SER A 78 33.61 21.40 4.74
C SER A 78 32.71 20.66 5.73
N THR A 79 31.53 21.25 5.93
CA THR A 79 30.50 20.77 6.83
C THR A 79 29.44 20.07 6.00
N LEU A 80 29.08 18.84 6.38
CA LEU A 80 28.07 18.01 5.72
C LEU A 80 26.71 18.71 5.85
N THR A 81 26.33 19.52 4.85
CA THR A 81 25.27 20.51 5.04
C THR A 81 23.90 20.00 4.62
N HIS A 82 23.80 19.11 3.64
CA HIS A 82 22.51 18.56 3.22
C HIS A 82 22.72 17.18 2.57
N VAL A 83 22.03 16.17 3.11
CA VAL A 83 21.62 15.02 2.30
C VAL A 83 20.30 15.46 1.68
N HIS A 84 20.29 15.76 0.38
CA HIS A 84 19.03 15.88 -0.33
C HIS A 84 18.41 14.48 -0.32
N GLN A 85 17.48 14.25 0.61
CA GLN A 85 16.41 13.33 0.34
C GLN A 85 15.67 13.99 -0.81
N THR A 86 16.01 13.63 -2.04
CA THR A 86 14.96 13.53 -3.04
C THR A 86 14.02 12.45 -2.51
N GLU A 87 13.11 12.88 -1.62
CA GLU A 87 11.75 12.43 -1.78
C GLU A 87 11.50 12.73 -3.25
N LYS A 88 11.58 11.69 -4.09
CA LYS A 88 10.75 11.66 -5.27
C LYS A 88 9.42 12.17 -4.73
N LEU A 89 9.05 13.39 -5.13
CA LEU A 89 7.75 13.98 -4.88
C LEU A 89 6.80 12.80 -4.91
N GLY A 90 6.33 12.43 -3.72
CA GLY A 90 5.64 11.19 -3.51
C GLY A 90 4.32 11.31 -4.24
N HIS A 91 4.33 11.02 -5.55
CA HIS A 91 3.50 9.95 -6.04
C HIS A 91 3.42 8.95 -4.91
N GLN A 92 2.25 8.88 -4.28
CA GLN A 92 1.90 7.76 -3.44
C GLN A 92 2.08 6.54 -4.33
N ASP A 93 3.28 5.95 -4.30
CA ASP A 93 3.49 4.53 -4.49
C ASP A 93 2.83 3.86 -3.27
N ASP A 94 1.49 3.94 -3.22
CA ASP A 94 0.71 2.72 -3.14
C ASP A 94 1.20 1.90 -4.34
N SER A 95 2.32 1.19 -4.17
CA SER A 95 2.81 0.27 -5.18
C SER A 95 1.70 -0.74 -5.42
N VAL A 96 0.91 -0.49 -6.46
CA VAL A 96 0.37 -1.59 -7.24
C VAL A 96 1.62 -2.33 -7.70
N PRO A 97 1.77 -3.63 -7.40
CA PRO A 97 3.01 -4.34 -7.66
C PRO A 97 3.44 -4.09 -9.10
N ALA A 98 4.73 -3.84 -9.30
CA ALA A 98 5.35 -3.64 -10.60
C ALA A 98 4.68 -4.60 -11.61
N TRP A 99 3.97 -4.05 -12.60
CA TRP A 99 3.13 -4.79 -13.54
C TRP A 99 3.99 -5.58 -14.55
N SER A 100 4.81 -6.51 -14.04
CA SER A 100 5.76 -7.31 -14.80
C SER A 100 5.14 -8.56 -15.44
N SER A 101 3.81 -8.70 -15.41
CA SER A 101 3.13 -9.77 -16.16
C SER A 101 2.42 -9.21 -17.38
N SER A 102 2.68 -9.79 -18.54
CA SER A 102 1.97 -9.55 -19.81
C SER A 102 0.47 -9.89 -19.75
N ALA A 103 -0.02 -10.42 -18.62
CA ALA A 103 -1.40 -10.82 -18.40
C ALA A 103 -2.30 -9.73 -17.78
N GLY A 104 -1.72 -8.60 -17.32
CA GLY A 104 -2.46 -7.54 -16.63
C GLY A 104 -2.93 -7.93 -15.21
N PRO A 105 -3.60 -7.03 -14.48
CA PRO A 105 -4.06 -7.31 -13.12
C PRO A 105 -5.19 -8.35 -13.11
N LEU A 106 -5.11 -9.27 -12.15
CA LEU A 106 -6.08 -10.33 -11.94
C LEU A 106 -7.36 -9.76 -11.29
N ILE A 107 -8.46 -9.77 -12.04
CA ILE A 107 -9.79 -9.57 -11.48
C ILE A 107 -10.32 -10.94 -11.05
N ILE A 108 -10.67 -11.08 -9.77
CA ILE A 108 -11.15 -12.33 -9.15
C ILE A 108 -12.68 -12.31 -9.15
N GLY A 109 -13.30 -13.48 -9.32
CA GLY A 109 -14.75 -13.61 -9.35
C GLY A 109 -15.26 -14.29 -10.62
N THR A 110 -16.17 -15.24 -10.41
CA THR A 110 -16.81 -16.05 -11.46
C THR A 110 -18.27 -15.67 -11.70
N SER A 111 -18.78 -14.61 -11.05
CA SER A 111 -20.17 -14.20 -11.21
C SER A 111 -20.47 -13.67 -12.61
N LYS A 112 -21.77 -13.63 -12.96
CA LYS A 112 -22.25 -12.98 -14.20
C LYS A 112 -21.86 -11.50 -14.26
N LEU A 113 -21.87 -10.80 -13.12
CA LEU A 113 -21.50 -9.38 -13.03
C LEU A 113 -20.03 -9.17 -13.35
N THR A 114 -19.13 -9.95 -12.75
CA THR A 114 -17.69 -9.86 -13.06
C THR A 114 -17.38 -10.31 -14.48
N SER A 115 -18.13 -11.27 -15.02
CA SER A 115 -18.00 -11.68 -16.43
C SER A 115 -18.41 -10.56 -17.40
N ALA A 116 -19.53 -9.87 -17.12
CA ALA A 116 -19.95 -8.68 -17.87
C ALA A 116 -18.94 -7.54 -17.75
N LEU A 117 -18.40 -7.31 -16.55
CA LEU A 117 -17.34 -6.33 -16.30
C LEU A 117 -16.09 -6.60 -17.15
N ARG A 118 -15.63 -7.86 -17.24
CA ARG A 118 -14.49 -8.24 -18.11
C ARG A 118 -14.77 -7.91 -19.58
N ILE A 119 -15.99 -8.19 -20.07
CA ILE A 119 -16.39 -7.85 -21.44
C ILE A 119 -16.33 -6.33 -21.66
N HIS A 120 -16.84 -5.53 -20.71
CA HIS A 120 -16.78 -4.08 -20.79
C HIS A 120 -15.34 -3.54 -20.76
N ILE A 121 -14.47 -4.13 -19.92
CA ILE A 121 -13.04 -3.80 -19.88
C ILE A 121 -12.39 -4.06 -21.24
N THR A 122 -12.61 -5.23 -21.83
CA THR A 122 -12.02 -5.58 -23.13
C THR A 122 -12.53 -4.65 -24.23
N LYS A 123 -13.82 -4.31 -24.26
CA LYS A 123 -14.38 -3.36 -25.22
C LYS A 123 -13.81 -1.94 -25.03
N ALA A 124 -13.70 -1.48 -23.78
CA ALA A 124 -13.11 -0.18 -23.47
C ALA A 124 -11.64 -0.13 -23.87
N ALA A 125 -10.90 -1.22 -23.66
CA ALA A 125 -9.49 -1.33 -24.01
C ALA A 125 -9.21 -1.21 -25.52
N GLN A 126 -10.18 -1.52 -26.38
CA GLN A 126 -10.08 -1.41 -27.84
C GLN A 126 -10.26 0.03 -28.38
N SER A 127 -10.63 1.00 -27.53
CA SER A 127 -10.84 2.40 -27.97
C SER A 127 -10.00 3.39 -27.18
N SER A 128 -9.28 4.29 -27.83
CA SER A 128 -8.55 5.38 -27.15
C SER A 128 -9.45 6.41 -26.45
N ARG A 129 -10.79 6.29 -26.56
CA ARG A 129 -11.76 7.21 -25.97
C ARG A 129 -11.63 7.27 -24.44
N PRO A 130 -11.93 8.44 -23.83
CA PRO A 130 -12.00 8.57 -22.38
C PRO A 130 -12.95 7.56 -21.74
N VAL A 131 -12.51 6.96 -20.63
CA VAL A 131 -13.30 5.99 -19.85
C VAL A 131 -13.55 6.55 -18.46
N VAL A 132 -14.78 6.45 -17.96
CA VAL A 132 -15.12 6.71 -16.56
C VAL A 132 -15.52 5.41 -15.89
N ILE A 133 -14.87 5.10 -14.77
CA ILE A 133 -15.14 3.94 -13.92
C ILE A 133 -15.88 4.42 -12.68
N ARG A 134 -17.16 4.06 -12.59
CA ARG A 134 -18.07 4.36 -11.48
C ARG A 134 -18.14 3.19 -10.53
N GLY A 135 -18.25 3.46 -9.24
CA GLY A 135 -18.53 2.45 -8.21
C GLY A 135 -18.07 2.92 -6.85
N GLU A 136 -18.62 2.34 -5.79
CA GLU A 136 -18.31 2.75 -4.42
C GLU A 136 -16.81 2.64 -4.06
N ARG A 137 -16.40 3.31 -2.98
CA ARG A 137 -15.03 3.17 -2.46
C ARG A 137 -14.75 1.71 -2.11
N GLY A 138 -13.59 1.22 -2.54
CA GLY A 138 -13.12 -0.13 -2.24
C GLY A 138 -13.63 -1.25 -3.16
N THR A 139 -14.30 -0.95 -4.28
CA THR A 139 -14.77 -1.96 -5.25
C THR A 139 -13.72 -2.48 -6.23
N GLY A 140 -12.55 -1.82 -6.31
CA GLY A 140 -11.46 -2.20 -7.22
C GLY A 140 -11.35 -1.35 -8.50
N LYS A 141 -11.85 -0.11 -8.50
CA LYS A 141 -11.78 0.81 -9.67
C LYS A 141 -10.37 0.95 -10.27
N ARG A 142 -9.34 1.07 -9.43
CA ARG A 142 -7.93 1.14 -9.88
C ARG A 142 -7.47 -0.14 -10.60
N LEU A 143 -7.96 -1.32 -10.17
CA LEU A 143 -7.66 -2.58 -10.86
C LEU A 143 -8.31 -2.61 -12.24
N VAL A 144 -9.57 -2.16 -12.34
CA VAL A 144 -10.26 -2.05 -13.64
C VAL A 144 -9.53 -1.10 -14.58
N ALA A 145 -9.09 0.07 -14.12
CA ALA A 145 -8.29 1.00 -14.91
C ALA A 145 -7.00 0.35 -15.43
N ALA A 146 -6.28 -0.36 -14.55
CA ALA A 146 -5.06 -1.05 -14.91
C ALA A 146 -5.32 -2.22 -15.90
N SER A 147 -6.44 -2.94 -15.79
CA SER A 147 -6.84 -3.97 -16.75
C SER A 147 -7.13 -3.40 -18.13
N ILE A 148 -7.78 -2.22 -18.20
CA ILE A 148 -8.04 -1.51 -19.47
C ILE A 148 -6.72 -1.09 -20.13
N HIS A 149 -5.77 -0.56 -19.36
CA HIS A 149 -4.45 -0.19 -19.86
C HIS A 149 -3.69 -1.42 -20.40
N ALA A 150 -3.63 -2.50 -19.63
CA ALA A 150 -2.90 -3.72 -20.00
C ALA A 150 -3.44 -4.38 -21.29
N GLN A 151 -4.73 -4.23 -21.59
CA GLN A 151 -5.38 -4.79 -22.78
C GLN A 151 -5.39 -3.83 -23.98
N SER A 152 -4.74 -2.67 -23.87
CA SER A 152 -4.82 -1.62 -24.88
C SER A 152 -3.64 -1.56 -25.83
N GLU A 153 -3.77 -0.75 -26.87
CA GLU A 153 -2.68 -0.39 -27.78
C GLU A 153 -1.53 0.32 -27.03
N LEU A 154 -1.83 1.04 -25.94
CA LEU A 154 -0.87 1.74 -25.09
C LEU A 154 -0.30 0.86 -23.96
N ARG A 155 -0.48 -0.47 -23.98
CA ARG A 155 0.01 -1.38 -22.91
C ARG A 155 1.53 -1.34 -22.65
N ALA A 156 2.32 -0.90 -23.65
CA ALA A 156 3.76 -0.76 -23.55
C ALA A 156 4.19 0.66 -23.15
N ALA A 157 3.24 1.60 -23.13
CA ALA A 157 3.46 2.99 -22.75
C ALA A 157 3.32 3.17 -21.23
N HIS A 158 3.72 4.33 -20.73
CA HIS A 158 3.58 4.66 -19.31
C HIS A 158 2.09 4.70 -18.89
N CYS A 159 1.80 4.17 -17.70
CA CYS A 159 0.50 4.33 -17.04
C CYS A 159 0.70 5.13 -15.76
N ARG A 160 0.19 6.36 -15.73
CA ARG A 160 0.34 7.26 -14.58
C ARG A 160 -0.97 7.36 -13.82
N VAL A 161 -0.95 6.98 -12.55
CA VAL A 161 -2.09 7.15 -11.65
C VAL A 161 -1.90 8.42 -10.83
N LEU A 162 -2.89 9.31 -10.90
CA LEU A 162 -2.89 10.61 -10.26
C LEU A 162 -4.11 10.75 -9.38
N LYS A 163 -3.89 11.14 -8.12
CA LYS A 163 -4.96 11.40 -7.19
C LYS A 163 -5.45 12.83 -7.37
N CYS A 164 -6.71 13.01 -7.72
CA CYS A 164 -7.24 14.32 -8.09
C CYS A 164 -7.20 15.34 -6.94
N SER A 165 -7.34 14.87 -5.68
CA SER A 165 -7.27 15.72 -4.50
C SER A 165 -5.93 16.46 -4.33
N SER A 166 -4.86 16.01 -4.98
CA SER A 166 -3.53 16.63 -4.92
C SER A 166 -3.15 17.37 -6.20
N LEU A 167 -4.03 17.44 -7.20
CA LEU A 167 -3.74 18.09 -8.48
C LEU A 167 -4.20 19.56 -8.46
N THR A 168 -3.30 20.43 -8.90
CA THR A 168 -3.55 21.84 -9.17
C THR A 168 -3.70 22.10 -10.68
N GLY A 169 -4.29 23.23 -11.07
CA GLY A 169 -4.42 23.63 -12.48
C GLY A 169 -3.08 23.61 -13.24
N PRO A 170 -2.01 24.24 -12.72
CA PRO A 170 -0.70 24.23 -13.38
C PRO A 170 -0.08 22.84 -13.53
N GLU A 171 -0.31 21.93 -12.59
CA GLU A 171 0.17 20.54 -12.69
C GLU A 171 -0.55 19.77 -13.80
N ILE A 172 -1.86 20.01 -13.96
CA ILE A 172 -2.67 19.42 -15.03
C ILE A 172 -2.19 19.95 -16.39
N GLU A 173 -2.00 21.26 -16.53
CA GLU A 173 -1.48 21.86 -17.77
C GLU A 173 -0.11 21.28 -18.13
N LYS A 174 0.82 21.22 -17.16
CA LYS A 174 2.16 20.67 -17.36
C LYS A 174 2.13 19.20 -17.74
N LEU A 175 1.29 18.40 -17.07
CA LEU A 175 1.09 16.99 -17.40
C LEU A 175 0.64 16.85 -18.85
N LEU A 176 -0.31 17.67 -19.26
CA LEU A 176 -0.96 17.60 -20.57
C LEU A 176 -0.14 18.27 -21.68
N ALA A 177 0.88 19.06 -21.35
CA ALA A 177 1.83 19.61 -22.32
C ALA A 177 2.88 18.60 -22.81
N ALA A 178 3.15 17.51 -22.09
CA ALA A 178 4.15 16.54 -22.54
C ALA A 178 3.69 15.79 -23.83
N PRO A 179 4.59 15.43 -24.76
CA PRO A 179 4.17 14.85 -26.05
C PRO A 179 4.07 13.30 -26.04
N GLU A 180 4.47 12.64 -24.95
CA GLU A 180 4.65 11.19 -24.93
C GLU A 180 3.33 10.41 -24.87
N PRO A 181 3.28 9.23 -25.52
CA PRO A 181 2.14 8.35 -25.37
C PRO A 181 2.08 7.78 -23.96
N GLU A 182 0.91 7.90 -23.31
CA GLU A 182 0.69 7.42 -21.94
C GLU A 182 -0.81 7.21 -21.65
N THR A 183 -1.11 6.35 -20.68
CA THR A 183 -2.43 6.27 -20.06
C THR A 183 -2.41 7.08 -18.77
N ILE A 184 -3.28 8.08 -18.67
CA ILE A 184 -3.47 8.90 -17.48
C ILE A 184 -4.71 8.41 -16.74
N VAL A 185 -4.52 7.93 -15.52
CA VAL A 185 -5.59 7.52 -14.61
C VAL A 185 -5.81 8.63 -13.59
N LEU A 186 -6.99 9.26 -13.63
CA LEU A 186 -7.44 10.29 -12.70
C LEU A 186 -8.29 9.64 -11.61
N ASP A 187 -7.70 9.39 -10.45
CA ASP A 187 -8.36 8.71 -9.33
C ASP A 187 -9.18 9.71 -8.50
N GLU A 188 -10.46 9.37 -8.26
CA GLU A 188 -11.47 10.19 -7.61
C GLU A 188 -11.62 11.58 -8.25
N ILE A 189 -12.03 11.62 -9.53
CA ILE A 189 -12.14 12.85 -10.33
C ILE A 189 -12.98 13.96 -9.69
N LEU A 190 -13.95 13.60 -8.86
CA LEU A 190 -14.80 14.55 -8.13
C LEU A 190 -14.04 15.32 -7.05
N ASP A 191 -12.85 14.87 -6.65
CA ASP A 191 -12.02 15.56 -5.67
C ASP A 191 -11.14 16.67 -6.33
N LEU A 192 -11.30 16.92 -7.64
CA LEU A 192 -10.64 18.06 -8.31
C LEU A 192 -11.22 19.40 -7.85
N SER A 193 -10.33 20.35 -7.58
CA SER A 193 -10.71 21.75 -7.38
C SER A 193 -11.36 22.35 -8.63
N ALA A 194 -12.17 23.41 -8.48
CA ALA A 194 -12.80 24.10 -9.61
C ALA A 194 -11.78 24.59 -10.67
N GLU A 195 -10.61 25.06 -10.20
CA GLU A 195 -9.49 25.44 -11.07
C GLU A 195 -8.95 24.23 -11.84
N GLY A 196 -8.74 23.09 -11.15
CA GLY A 196 -8.29 21.85 -11.78
C GLY A 196 -9.30 21.29 -12.79
N GLN A 197 -10.59 21.40 -12.52
CA GLN A 197 -11.65 21.02 -13.46
C GLN A 197 -11.60 21.88 -14.73
N THR A 198 -11.40 23.19 -14.59
CA THR A 198 -11.30 24.13 -15.71
C THR A 198 -10.05 23.84 -16.56
N ALA A 199 -8.89 23.70 -15.92
CA ALA A 199 -7.63 23.36 -16.60
C ALA A 199 -7.72 22.03 -17.36
N LEU A 200 -8.31 21.01 -16.74
CA LEU A 200 -8.51 19.71 -17.39
C LEU A 200 -9.47 19.82 -18.59
N LEU A 201 -10.56 20.57 -18.44
CA LEU A 201 -11.51 20.81 -19.52
C LEU A 201 -10.84 21.49 -20.72
N GLU A 202 -10.07 22.55 -20.49
CA GLU A 202 -9.32 23.26 -21.54
C GLU A 202 -8.29 22.37 -22.23
N ALA A 203 -7.59 21.55 -21.47
CA ALA A 203 -6.62 20.61 -22.02
C ALA A 203 -7.28 19.48 -22.84
N LEU A 204 -8.46 19.00 -22.43
CA LEU A 204 -9.26 18.05 -23.22
C LEU A 204 -9.88 18.70 -24.47
N GLN A 205 -10.05 20.03 -24.50
CA GLN A 205 -10.52 20.77 -25.68
C GLN A 205 -9.40 21.00 -26.70
N THR A 206 -8.22 21.37 -26.23
CA THR A 206 -7.04 21.66 -27.08
C THR A 206 -6.49 20.40 -27.75
N THR A 207 -6.51 19.26 -27.05
CA THR A 207 -6.08 17.96 -27.60
C THR A 207 -6.96 17.43 -28.74
N SER A 208 -8.22 17.88 -28.87
CA SER A 208 -9.13 17.53 -29.96
C SER A 208 -8.83 18.26 -31.29
N ARG A 209 -7.84 19.16 -31.34
CA ARG A 209 -7.56 20.01 -32.53
C ARG A 209 -6.27 19.61 -33.27
N SER A 210 -5.47 18.70 -32.73
CA SER A 210 -4.19 18.26 -33.31
C SER A 210 -4.28 16.82 -33.82
N SER A 211 -3.95 16.59 -35.09
CA SER A 211 -3.96 15.27 -35.77
C SER A 211 -3.01 14.20 -35.18
N THR A 212 -2.28 14.52 -34.11
CA THR A 212 -1.48 13.61 -33.26
C THR A 212 -2.31 12.94 -32.15
N GLU A 213 -3.63 13.06 -32.24
CA GLU A 213 -4.77 12.60 -31.41
C GLU A 213 -4.69 11.23 -30.68
N GLN A 214 -3.67 10.40 -30.89
CA GLN A 214 -3.65 8.99 -30.45
C GLN A 214 -2.62 8.68 -29.36
N SER A 215 -1.81 9.63 -28.90
CA SER A 215 -0.77 9.31 -27.93
C SER A 215 -1.33 9.05 -26.53
N ARG A 216 -2.44 9.69 -26.13
CA ARG A 216 -2.91 9.65 -24.74
C ARG A 216 -4.30 9.11 -24.55
N ARG A 217 -4.45 8.30 -23.51
CA ARG A 217 -5.74 7.80 -23.03
C ARG A 217 -6.02 8.34 -21.63
N PHE A 218 -7.26 8.76 -21.40
CA PHE A 218 -7.76 9.13 -20.08
C PHE A 218 -8.66 8.05 -19.51
N ILE A 219 -8.42 7.67 -18.25
CA ILE A 219 -9.30 6.82 -17.46
C ILE A 219 -9.58 7.56 -16.15
N SER A 220 -10.83 7.84 -15.83
CA SER A 220 -11.19 8.52 -14.58
C SER A 220 -11.94 7.56 -13.67
N THR A 221 -11.73 7.64 -12.36
CA THR A 221 -12.51 6.89 -11.37
C THR A 221 -13.38 7.86 -10.56
N MET A 222 -14.55 7.40 -10.11
CA MET A 222 -15.39 8.18 -9.21
C MET A 222 -16.20 7.29 -8.27
N SER A 223 -16.31 7.73 -7.01
CA SER A 223 -17.07 7.03 -5.97
C SER A 223 -18.48 7.53 -5.69
N ARG A 224 -18.82 8.75 -6.14
CA ARG A 224 -20.13 9.38 -5.94
C ARG A 224 -20.85 9.54 -7.27
N SER A 225 -22.15 9.85 -7.20
CA SER A 225 -22.95 10.19 -8.38
C SER A 225 -22.43 11.48 -9.03
N PRO A 226 -22.09 11.48 -10.34
CA PRO A 226 -21.85 12.70 -11.09
C PRO A 226 -23.09 13.58 -11.18
N GLU A 227 -24.28 12.99 -11.22
CA GLU A 227 -25.55 13.72 -11.33
C GLU A 227 -25.72 14.68 -10.13
N ASP A 228 -25.57 14.18 -8.91
CA ASP A 228 -25.64 14.99 -7.68
C ASP A 228 -24.55 16.08 -7.62
N ALA A 229 -23.33 15.75 -8.06
CA ALA A 229 -22.19 16.67 -8.05
C ALA A 229 -22.36 17.81 -9.09
N ILE A 230 -23.00 17.52 -10.23
CA ILE A 230 -23.31 18.52 -11.25
C ILE A 230 -24.46 19.41 -10.79
N ASP A 231 -25.54 18.83 -10.26
CA ASP A 231 -26.73 19.58 -9.82
C ASP A 231 -26.42 20.53 -8.65
N SER A 232 -25.47 20.15 -7.78
CA SER A 232 -24.98 20.99 -6.68
C SER A 232 -23.93 22.03 -7.11
N GLY A 233 -23.45 21.98 -8.36
CA GLY A 233 -22.39 22.86 -8.86
C GLY A 233 -20.97 22.52 -8.36
N GLU A 234 -20.79 21.37 -7.71
CA GLU A 234 -19.47 20.85 -7.29
C GLU A 234 -18.63 20.38 -8.50
N PHE A 235 -19.29 19.94 -9.58
CA PHE A 235 -18.63 19.40 -10.76
C PHE A 235 -19.16 19.97 -12.08
N LEU A 236 -18.26 20.28 -13.02
CA LEU A 236 -18.62 20.83 -14.33
C LEU A 236 -19.25 19.77 -15.25
N ALA A 237 -20.50 20.02 -15.67
CA ALA A 237 -21.23 19.16 -16.62
C ALA A 237 -20.47 18.93 -17.93
N ASP A 238 -19.84 19.98 -18.49
CA ASP A 238 -19.08 19.90 -19.73
C ASP A 238 -17.83 19.00 -19.62
N LEU A 239 -17.17 19.01 -18.46
CA LEU A 239 -16.05 18.12 -18.18
C LEU A 239 -16.53 16.68 -18.10
N PHE A 240 -17.63 16.43 -17.39
CA PHE A 240 -18.22 15.09 -17.30
C PHE A 240 -18.58 14.53 -18.68
N ASN A 241 -19.24 15.32 -19.52
CA ASN A 241 -19.64 14.90 -20.87
C ASN A 241 -18.45 14.52 -21.76
N ARG A 242 -17.26 15.11 -21.54
CA ARG A 242 -16.03 14.77 -22.27
C ARG A 242 -15.33 13.53 -21.73
N LEU A 243 -15.41 13.28 -20.43
CA LEU A 243 -14.78 12.12 -19.80
C LEU A 243 -15.66 10.87 -19.94
N ALA A 244 -16.98 11.01 -19.81
CA ALA A 244 -17.93 9.92 -19.67
C ALA A 244 -18.39 9.32 -21.01
N ILE A 245 -17.49 9.22 -22.00
CA ILE A 245 -17.77 8.64 -23.31
C ILE A 245 -17.99 7.14 -23.21
N VAL A 246 -17.09 6.45 -22.48
CA VAL A 246 -17.26 5.05 -22.11
C VAL A 246 -17.44 4.99 -20.61
N GLN A 247 -18.54 4.41 -20.14
CA GLN A 247 -18.83 4.27 -18.71
C GLN A 247 -18.80 2.80 -18.30
N ILE A 248 -18.06 2.51 -17.24
CA ILE A 248 -18.01 1.19 -16.61
C ILE A 248 -18.48 1.35 -15.18
N LEU A 249 -19.58 0.68 -14.84
CA LEU A 249 -20.08 0.60 -13.47
C LEU A 249 -19.54 -0.67 -12.82
N ILE A 250 -19.03 -0.55 -11.59
CA ILE A 250 -18.65 -1.68 -10.74
C ILE A 250 -19.65 -1.77 -9.60
N ASP A 251 -20.32 -2.92 -9.54
CA ASP A 251 -21.28 -3.21 -8.48
C ASP A 251 -20.59 -3.33 -7.11
N PRO A 252 -21.24 -2.83 -6.04
CA PRO A 252 -20.75 -3.03 -4.68
C PRO A 252 -20.73 -4.52 -4.32
N LEU A 253 -19.91 -4.88 -3.33
CA LEU A 253 -19.67 -6.27 -2.96
C LEU A 253 -20.96 -6.97 -2.47
N ARG A 254 -21.86 -6.24 -1.82
CA ARG A 254 -23.19 -6.74 -1.40
C ARG A 254 -24.08 -7.22 -2.55
N ASP A 255 -23.90 -6.70 -3.75
CA ASP A 255 -24.68 -7.12 -4.93
C ASP A 255 -24.05 -8.35 -5.62
N ARG A 256 -22.85 -8.76 -5.17
CA ARG A 256 -22.09 -9.91 -5.69
C ARG A 256 -21.49 -10.77 -4.58
N LEU A 257 -22.26 -11.01 -3.52
CA LEU A 257 -21.85 -11.80 -2.35
C LEU A 257 -21.37 -13.22 -2.69
N THR A 258 -21.84 -13.79 -3.82
CA THR A 258 -21.37 -15.07 -4.33
C THR A 258 -19.86 -15.10 -4.61
N GLU A 259 -19.22 -13.93 -4.78
CA GLU A 259 -17.76 -13.80 -5.01
C GLU A 259 -16.96 -13.71 -3.71
N VAL A 260 -17.61 -13.42 -2.58
CA VAL A 260 -16.94 -13.21 -1.29
C VAL A 260 -16.10 -14.42 -0.86
N PRO A 261 -16.56 -15.68 -0.97
CA PRO A 261 -15.73 -16.83 -0.58
C PRO A 261 -14.45 -16.96 -1.42
N GLU A 262 -14.53 -16.71 -2.74
CA GLU A 262 -13.40 -16.75 -3.67
C GLU A 262 -12.39 -15.64 -3.33
N LEU A 263 -12.88 -14.42 -3.13
CA LEU A 263 -12.07 -13.26 -2.73
C LEU A 263 -11.41 -13.45 -1.36
N ALA A 264 -12.16 -13.95 -0.37
CA ALA A 264 -11.66 -14.21 0.97
C ALA A 264 -10.56 -15.28 0.94
N THR A 265 -10.75 -16.34 0.17
CA THR A 265 -9.73 -17.39 -0.01
C THR A 265 -8.46 -16.82 -0.63
N TYR A 266 -8.60 -15.96 -1.64
CA TYR A 266 -7.47 -15.28 -2.24
C TYR A 266 -6.72 -14.41 -1.22
N PHE A 267 -7.41 -13.53 -0.49
CA PHE A 267 -6.77 -12.66 0.51
C PHE A 267 -6.14 -13.44 1.66
N ALA A 268 -6.76 -14.52 2.13
CA ALA A 268 -6.18 -15.38 3.15
C ALA A 268 -4.87 -16.01 2.67
N ARG A 269 -4.84 -16.56 1.45
CA ARG A 269 -3.63 -17.13 0.85
C ARG A 269 -2.54 -16.09 0.66
N THR A 270 -2.90 -14.91 0.17
CA THR A 270 -1.93 -13.81 0.04
C THR A 270 -1.42 -13.43 1.42
N ALA A 271 -2.26 -13.21 2.44
CA ALA A 271 -1.81 -12.86 3.79
C ALA A 271 -0.83 -13.88 4.39
N CYS A 272 -1.10 -15.18 4.22
CA CYS A 272 -0.22 -16.24 4.74
C CYS A 272 1.19 -16.22 4.13
N GLN A 273 1.31 -15.90 2.83
CA GLN A 273 2.63 -15.80 2.17
C GLN A 273 3.52 -14.74 2.81
N TRP A 274 2.94 -13.66 3.34
CA TRP A 274 3.67 -12.56 3.97
C TRP A 274 3.90 -12.82 5.46
N ALA A 275 3.00 -13.54 6.12
CA ALA A 275 3.11 -13.90 7.54
C ALA A 275 3.94 -15.17 7.80
N GLY A 276 4.41 -15.87 6.75
CA GLY A 276 5.16 -17.13 6.87
C GLY A 276 4.31 -18.32 7.34
N GLY A 277 2.98 -18.23 7.23
CA GLY A 277 2.02 -19.21 7.72
C GLY A 277 1.60 -20.27 6.70
N HIS A 278 0.79 -21.23 7.15
CA HIS A 278 0.23 -22.31 6.31
C HIS A 278 -0.92 -21.83 5.42
N VAL A 279 -1.21 -22.57 4.34
CA VAL A 279 -2.37 -22.30 3.48
C VAL A 279 -3.65 -22.48 4.29
N LEU A 280 -4.43 -21.41 4.43
CA LEU A 280 -5.68 -21.44 5.19
C LEU A 280 -6.86 -21.85 4.29
N SER A 281 -7.63 -22.85 4.72
CA SER A 281 -9.01 -23.05 4.27
C SER A 281 -9.94 -22.10 5.03
N ILE A 282 -11.12 -21.81 4.47
CA ILE A 282 -12.17 -21.08 5.18
C ILE A 282 -13.23 -22.09 5.56
N SER A 283 -13.53 -22.20 6.86
CA SER A 283 -14.59 -23.09 7.34
C SER A 283 -15.95 -22.68 6.82
N GLU A 284 -16.90 -23.61 6.74
CA GLU A 284 -18.26 -23.31 6.29
C GLU A 284 -18.94 -22.25 7.17
N SER A 285 -18.68 -22.28 8.49
CA SER A 285 -19.17 -21.28 9.44
C SER A 285 -18.67 -19.87 9.14
N ALA A 286 -17.37 -19.74 8.83
CA ALA A 286 -16.76 -18.47 8.46
C ALA A 286 -17.28 -17.98 7.10
N ALA A 287 -17.43 -18.89 6.13
CA ALA A 287 -17.95 -18.56 4.81
C ALA A 287 -19.40 -18.04 4.83
N ARG A 288 -20.25 -18.56 5.74
CA ARG A 288 -21.62 -18.05 5.94
C ARG A 288 -21.60 -16.63 6.48
N VAL A 289 -20.82 -16.37 7.53
CA VAL A 289 -20.68 -15.04 8.13
C VAL A 289 -20.18 -14.01 7.11
N LEU A 290 -19.20 -14.38 6.28
CA LEU A 290 -18.70 -13.49 5.23
C LEU A 290 -19.76 -13.16 4.18
N GLN A 291 -20.67 -14.08 3.88
CA GLN A 291 -21.76 -13.89 2.91
C GLN A 291 -22.96 -13.16 3.49
N GLU A 292 -23.16 -13.16 4.81
CA GLU A 292 -24.27 -12.46 5.49
C GLU A 292 -23.96 -10.98 5.77
N TYR A 293 -22.71 -10.55 5.61
CA TYR A 293 -22.29 -9.18 5.88
C TYR A 293 -22.41 -8.26 4.66
N ASP A 294 -22.87 -7.02 4.85
CA ASP A 294 -23.16 -6.07 3.76
C ASP A 294 -21.93 -5.39 3.15
N TRP A 295 -20.74 -5.53 3.73
CA TRP A 295 -19.48 -4.97 3.23
C TRP A 295 -19.57 -3.48 2.83
N PRO A 296 -19.89 -2.55 3.75
CA PRO A 296 -20.04 -1.12 3.45
C PRO A 296 -18.78 -0.47 2.84
N ARG A 297 -17.58 -1.02 3.04
CA ARG A 297 -16.36 -0.56 2.31
C ARG A 297 -15.84 -1.58 1.29
N ASN A 298 -16.73 -2.44 0.80
CA ASN A 298 -16.53 -3.35 -0.32
C ASN A 298 -15.31 -4.28 -0.13
N VAL A 299 -14.60 -4.58 -1.21
CA VAL A 299 -13.47 -5.52 -1.26
C VAL A 299 -12.32 -5.07 -0.34
N THR A 300 -12.16 -3.75 -0.12
CA THR A 300 -11.16 -3.23 0.83
C THR A 300 -11.45 -3.65 2.27
N GLU A 301 -12.72 -3.63 2.70
CA GLU A 301 -13.07 -4.12 4.04
C GLU A 301 -12.90 -5.63 4.14
N LEU A 302 -13.36 -6.38 3.14
CA LEU A 302 -13.18 -7.84 3.10
C LEU A 302 -11.71 -8.22 3.24
N ARG A 303 -10.83 -7.58 2.45
CA ARG A 303 -9.39 -7.78 2.53
C ARG A 303 -8.87 -7.53 3.95
N ASN A 304 -9.21 -6.39 4.55
CA ASN A 304 -8.74 -6.03 5.89
C ASN A 304 -9.24 -7.01 6.98
N VAL A 305 -10.49 -7.44 6.90
CA VAL A 305 -11.07 -8.39 7.86
C VAL A 305 -10.37 -9.74 7.75
N VAL A 306 -10.14 -10.23 6.53
CA VAL A 306 -9.48 -11.53 6.29
C VAL A 306 -8.00 -11.48 6.66
N GLU A 307 -7.26 -10.46 6.23
CA GLU A 307 -5.83 -10.29 6.57
C GLU A 307 -5.63 -10.24 8.09
N ARG A 308 -6.52 -9.57 8.83
CA ARG A 308 -6.47 -9.56 10.30
C ARG A 308 -6.84 -10.90 10.91
N ALA A 309 -7.88 -11.57 10.39
CA ALA A 309 -8.27 -12.88 10.89
C ALA A 309 -7.14 -13.91 10.75
N VAL A 310 -6.32 -13.82 9.69
CA VAL A 310 -5.12 -14.63 9.49
C VAL A 310 -4.10 -14.43 10.61
N LEU A 311 -3.94 -13.22 11.16
CA LEU A 311 -3.00 -12.95 12.26
C LEU A 311 -3.37 -13.66 13.57
N PHE A 312 -4.65 -13.96 13.78
CA PHE A 312 -5.16 -14.64 14.97
C PHE A 312 -5.44 -16.13 14.71
N CYS A 313 -5.05 -16.65 13.55
CA CYS A 313 -5.30 -18.03 13.16
C CYS A 313 -4.02 -18.84 13.33
N ASP A 314 -3.95 -19.62 14.40
CA ASP A 314 -2.82 -20.52 14.70
C ASP A 314 -2.92 -21.88 13.96
N GLY A 315 -4.04 -22.13 13.25
CA GLY A 315 -4.34 -23.38 12.57
C GLY A 315 -4.31 -23.29 11.05
N SER A 316 -4.73 -24.37 10.35
CA SER A 316 -4.86 -24.40 8.88
C SER A 316 -6.23 -23.97 8.37
N GLU A 317 -7.14 -23.52 9.25
CA GLU A 317 -8.52 -23.19 8.92
C GLU A 317 -9.02 -21.91 9.62
N LEU A 318 -9.56 -20.98 8.82
CA LEU A 318 -10.24 -19.78 9.30
C LEU A 318 -11.68 -20.11 9.75
N GLU A 319 -11.87 -20.11 11.06
CA GLU A 319 -13.17 -20.20 11.73
C GLU A 319 -13.85 -18.84 11.95
N GLN A 320 -15.16 -18.86 12.22
CA GLN A 320 -15.97 -17.68 12.55
C GLN A 320 -15.35 -16.82 13.67
N LYS A 321 -14.75 -17.45 14.70
CA LYS A 321 -14.14 -16.74 15.84
C LYS A 321 -13.01 -15.78 15.41
N HIS A 322 -12.22 -16.14 14.40
CA HIS A 322 -11.15 -15.30 13.89
C HIS A 322 -11.70 -14.10 13.11
N LEU A 323 -12.84 -14.28 12.42
CA LEU A 323 -13.52 -13.18 11.73
C LEU A 323 -14.16 -12.18 12.68
N MET A 324 -14.73 -12.63 13.80
CA MET A 324 -15.34 -11.75 14.80
C MET A 324 -14.33 -10.75 15.39
N ALA A 325 -13.07 -11.16 15.59
CA ALA A 325 -11.98 -10.26 15.93
C ALA A 325 -11.71 -9.23 14.82
N GLY A 326 -11.77 -9.66 13.56
CA GLY A 326 -11.63 -8.78 12.39
C GLY A 326 -12.76 -7.74 12.25
N PHE A 327 -14.02 -8.14 12.46
CA PHE A 327 -15.20 -7.28 12.39
C PHE A 327 -15.29 -6.28 13.55
N SER A 328 -14.94 -6.69 14.77
CA SER A 328 -14.90 -5.79 15.93
C SER A 328 -13.94 -4.60 15.71
N ALA A 329 -12.83 -4.84 15.00
CA ALA A 329 -11.89 -3.80 14.60
C ALA A 329 -12.28 -3.00 13.33
N SER A 330 -13.28 -3.42 12.55
CA SER A 330 -13.76 -2.69 11.36
C SER A 330 -14.98 -1.80 11.63
N ARG A 331 -15.79 -2.13 12.66
CA ARG A 331 -17.01 -1.41 13.08
C ARG A 331 -16.78 -0.08 13.82
N GLN A 332 -15.55 0.42 13.93
CA GLN A 332 -15.22 1.68 14.64
C GLN A 332 -15.69 2.98 13.93
N GLY A 333 -16.81 2.94 13.20
CA GLY A 333 -17.38 4.07 12.49
C GLY A 333 -18.64 4.69 13.10
N SER A 334 -19.35 4.04 14.04
CA SER A 334 -20.71 4.55 14.39
C SER A 334 -21.34 4.21 15.76
N GLU A 335 -20.63 3.80 16.83
CA GLU A 335 -21.21 3.81 18.20
C GLU A 335 -20.17 4.04 19.33
N PRO A 336 -20.58 4.52 20.53
CA PRO A 336 -19.66 4.97 21.58
C PRO A 336 -18.90 3.81 22.23
N PHE A 337 -17.59 4.01 22.29
CA PHE A 337 -16.53 3.11 22.76
C PHE A 337 -16.60 2.79 24.26
N GLU A 338 -16.77 1.51 24.62
CA GLU A 338 -16.15 0.93 25.82
C GLU A 338 -14.88 0.19 25.37
N GLY A 339 -13.76 0.92 25.40
CA GLY A 339 -12.49 0.42 24.92
C GLY A 339 -11.82 -0.58 25.85
N LEU A 340 -11.22 -1.60 25.24
CA LEU A 340 -9.99 -2.17 25.81
C LEU A 340 -8.89 -1.12 25.68
N SER A 341 -8.20 -0.84 26.79
CA SER A 341 -7.13 0.14 26.81
C SER A 341 -5.94 -0.32 25.96
N LEU A 342 -5.07 0.61 25.56
CA LEU A 342 -3.79 0.25 24.94
C LEU A 342 -2.96 -0.71 25.82
N GLU A 343 -3.15 -0.63 27.13
CA GLU A 343 -2.54 -1.58 28.07
C GLU A 343 -3.15 -2.97 27.95
N ASP A 344 -4.45 -3.09 27.74
CA ASP A 344 -5.13 -4.38 27.54
C ASP A 344 -4.71 -5.02 26.21
N VAL A 345 -4.62 -4.25 25.13
CA VAL A 345 -4.15 -4.77 23.83
C VAL A 345 -2.71 -5.26 23.94
N GLU A 346 -1.84 -4.49 24.57
CA GLU A 346 -0.45 -4.87 24.78
C GLU A 346 -0.32 -6.09 25.70
N ARG A 347 -1.12 -6.15 26.78
CA ARG A 347 -1.16 -7.29 27.70
C ARG A 347 -1.54 -8.59 26.99
N HIS A 348 -2.63 -8.58 26.22
CA HIS A 348 -3.08 -9.76 25.51
C HIS A 348 -2.08 -10.21 24.45
N HIS A 349 -1.46 -9.27 23.74
CA HIS A 349 -0.44 -9.59 22.74
C HIS A 349 0.79 -10.25 23.37
N ILE A 350 1.30 -9.71 24.47
CA ILE A 350 2.46 -10.28 25.16
C ILE A 350 2.14 -11.65 25.76
N GLN A 351 0.96 -11.84 26.35
CA GLN A 351 0.53 -13.13 26.88
C GLN A 351 0.43 -14.19 25.77
N ALA A 352 -0.19 -13.85 24.64
CA ALA A 352 -0.33 -14.78 23.51
C ALA A 352 1.04 -15.19 22.95
N THR A 353 1.98 -14.25 22.81
CA THR A 353 3.34 -14.58 22.34
C THR A 353 4.13 -15.40 23.38
N LEU A 354 3.91 -15.18 24.68
CA LEU A 354 4.51 -16.01 25.73
C LEU A 354 4.01 -17.45 25.65
N ASP A 355 2.70 -17.65 25.46
CA ASP A 355 2.11 -18.97 25.40
C ASP A 355 2.50 -19.73 24.13
N SER A 356 2.51 -19.06 22.97
CA SER A 356 2.90 -19.67 21.68
C SER A 356 4.37 -20.08 21.62
N MET A 357 5.22 -19.43 22.42
CA MET A 357 6.66 -19.70 22.49
C MET A 357 7.05 -20.47 23.77
N HIS A 358 6.09 -21.12 24.42
CA HIS A 358 6.30 -21.91 25.64
C HIS A 358 7.08 -21.18 26.75
N TRP A 359 6.89 -19.87 26.85
CA TRP A 359 7.54 -18.98 27.82
C TRP A 359 9.06 -18.82 27.66
N VAL A 360 9.61 -19.16 26.48
CA VAL A 360 11.02 -18.91 26.14
C VAL A 360 11.23 -17.41 25.88
N LYS A 361 11.51 -16.65 26.94
CA LYS A 361 11.58 -15.18 26.97
C LYS A 361 12.50 -14.56 25.90
N LEU A 362 13.57 -15.25 25.52
CA LEU A 362 14.49 -14.79 24.45
C LEU A 362 13.77 -14.72 23.11
N HIS A 363 13.08 -15.78 22.72
CA HIS A 363 12.33 -15.83 21.46
C HIS A 363 11.11 -14.90 21.50
N VAL A 364 10.44 -14.79 22.64
CA VAL A 364 9.32 -13.86 22.81
C VAL A 364 9.76 -12.41 22.62
N ALA A 365 10.91 -12.02 23.19
CA ALA A 365 11.46 -10.68 23.06
C ALA A 365 11.83 -10.36 21.60
N ASP A 366 12.43 -11.33 20.89
CA ASP A 366 12.79 -11.19 19.48
C ASP A 366 11.56 -11.06 18.57
N VAL A 367 10.51 -11.86 18.81
CA VAL A 367 9.24 -11.82 18.05
C VAL A 367 8.48 -10.52 18.30
N LEU A 368 8.42 -10.06 19.55
CA LEU A 368 7.81 -8.78 19.92
C LEU A 368 8.68 -7.57 19.50
N GLY A 369 9.92 -7.79 19.06
CA GLY A 369 10.85 -6.74 18.66
C GLY A 369 11.28 -5.81 19.81
N ILE A 370 11.20 -6.29 21.05
CA ILE A 370 11.55 -5.54 22.26
C ILE A 370 12.77 -6.16 22.96
N GLU A 371 13.48 -5.36 23.75
CA GLU A 371 14.57 -5.89 24.56
C GLU A 371 14.02 -6.83 25.65
N ARG A 372 14.74 -7.91 25.96
CA ARG A 372 14.34 -8.87 27.01
C ARG A 372 14.06 -8.20 28.36
N SER A 373 14.83 -7.17 28.72
CA SER A 373 14.61 -6.35 29.92
C SER A 373 13.26 -5.62 29.90
N THR A 374 12.81 -5.19 28.72
CA THR A 374 11.50 -4.55 28.51
C THR A 374 10.37 -5.57 28.59
N LEU A 375 10.57 -6.77 28.04
CA LEU A 375 9.64 -7.89 28.18
C LEU A 375 9.45 -8.28 29.66
N ASP A 376 10.54 -8.45 30.41
CA ASP A 376 10.49 -8.79 31.84
C ASP A 376 9.75 -7.72 32.66
N ARG A 377 9.95 -6.43 32.34
CA ARG A 377 9.21 -5.32 32.95
C ARG A 377 7.71 -5.38 32.63
N LYS A 378 7.33 -5.77 31.40
CA LYS A 378 5.93 -5.86 30.97
C LYS A 378 5.23 -7.11 31.51
N ILE A 379 5.92 -8.25 31.60
CA ILE A 379 5.42 -9.46 32.29
C ILE A 379 5.06 -9.14 33.74
N LYS A 380 5.94 -8.41 34.43
CA LYS A 380 5.70 -7.99 35.82
C LYS A 380 4.60 -6.93 35.93
N LYS A 381 4.56 -5.96 35.02
CA LYS A 381 3.54 -4.89 34.99
C LYS A 381 2.13 -5.46 34.78
N TYR A 382 1.99 -6.48 33.94
CA TYR A 382 0.69 -7.05 33.56
C TYR A 382 0.32 -8.35 34.28
N GLU A 383 1.15 -8.76 35.25
CA GLU A 383 0.97 -9.98 36.07
C GLU A 383 0.70 -11.24 35.25
N LEU A 384 1.41 -11.38 34.13
CA LEU A 384 1.26 -12.52 33.22
C LEU A 384 1.77 -13.80 33.90
N ARG A 385 0.99 -14.89 33.88
CA ARG A 385 1.32 -16.15 34.57
C ARG A 385 1.51 -17.30 33.58
N ARG A 386 2.54 -18.11 33.84
CA ARG A 386 2.79 -19.37 33.12
C ARG A 386 1.70 -20.37 33.51
N PRO A 387 1.02 -21.03 32.55
CA PRO A 387 0.05 -22.07 32.86
C PRO A 387 0.70 -23.24 33.61
N ASP A 388 0.04 -23.73 34.68
CA ASP A 388 0.56 -24.79 35.57
C ASP A 388 0.90 -26.11 34.84
N SER A 389 0.36 -26.32 33.63
CA SER A 389 0.66 -27.48 32.78
C SER A 389 2.11 -27.54 32.27
N LEU A 390 2.85 -26.43 32.32
CA LEU A 390 4.26 -26.34 31.90
C LEU A 390 5.25 -26.33 33.08
N LEU A 391 4.79 -26.43 34.34
CA LEU A 391 5.64 -26.43 35.53
C LEU A 391 6.14 -27.83 35.93
N ARG A 392 5.61 -28.92 35.35
CA ARG A 392 5.97 -30.30 35.73
C ARG A 392 7.26 -30.84 35.10
N GLY A 393 7.98 -30.05 34.31
CA GLY A 393 9.14 -30.51 33.54
C GLY A 393 10.52 -30.10 34.07
N ASP A 394 10.60 -29.18 35.04
CA ASP A 394 11.87 -28.53 35.41
C ASP A 394 12.38 -28.90 36.83
N ASP A 395 11.71 -29.80 37.57
CA ASP A 395 12.07 -30.18 38.95
C ASP A 395 12.82 -31.53 39.10
N GLU A 396 13.20 -32.22 38.00
CA GLU A 396 13.96 -33.51 38.10
C GLU A 396 15.49 -33.39 37.95
N ASP A 397 16.04 -32.21 37.64
CA ASP A 397 17.50 -32.03 37.45
C ASP A 397 18.16 -31.14 38.53
N ALA A 398 17.83 -31.40 39.80
CA ALA A 398 18.56 -30.83 40.94
C ALA A 398 18.79 -31.87 42.05
N GLU A 399 19.70 -32.81 41.78
CA GLU A 399 20.59 -33.43 42.80
C GLU A 399 21.99 -33.69 42.23
#